data_AF-A0A840CKD5-F1
#
_entry.id   AF-A0A840CKD5-F1
#
_cell.length_a   1.000
_cell.length_b   1.000
_cell.length_c   1.000
_cell.angle_alpha   90.00
_cell.angle_beta   90.00
_cell.angle_gamma   90.00
#
_symmetry.space_group_name_H-M   'P 1'
#
loop_
_entity.id
_entity.type
_entity.pdbx_description
1 polymer ?
#
loop_
_entity_poly.entity_id
_entity_poly.type
_entity_poly.pdbx_seq_one_letter_code
_entity_poly.pdbx_strand_id
1 'polypeptide(L)'
;MPDNTLTRIAAELGGHGKPVQWQDGNTLISRAPFGALQVHVEAEGLTMRLEAGTEAQLQMLRESFLHFLDHAVDGVSGQVVWSGHRFRLTTPPNFRLVTVRGVDRSFPSWYRVHMHGEDMAPYGRDGMHFRLLLPPEGRVPDWPIGADVRQSVGAGSISRRSSTTTAATSLHGSSARR
;
A
#
# COMPACT_ATOMS: atom_id res chain seq x y z
N MET A 1 20.88 0.97 -19.25
CA MET A 1 19.49 0.46 -19.09
C MET A 1 19.10 -0.25 -20.38
N PRO A 2 18.29 -1.32 -20.35
CA PRO A 2 17.75 -1.90 -21.58
C PRO A 2 16.90 -0.86 -22.33
N ASP A 3 17.10 -0.74 -23.64
CA ASP A 3 16.52 0.30 -24.51
C ASP A 3 14.97 0.32 -24.55
N ASN A 4 14.29 -0.67 -23.97
CA ASN A 4 12.83 -0.80 -23.94
C ASN A 4 12.20 -0.62 -22.55
N THR A 5 12.97 -0.21 -21.54
CA THR A 5 12.49 -0.21 -20.13
C THR A 5 11.24 0.65 -19.94
N LEU A 6 11.21 1.86 -20.50
CA LEU A 6 10.07 2.76 -20.36
C LEU A 6 8.80 2.20 -21.01
N THR A 7 8.94 1.51 -22.15
CA THR A 7 7.85 0.82 -22.84
C THR A 7 7.32 -0.35 -22.01
N ARG A 8 8.19 -1.11 -21.34
CA ARG A 8 7.77 -2.19 -20.44
C ARG A 8 7.00 -1.67 -19.23
N ILE A 9 7.47 -0.58 -18.60
CA ILE A 9 6.74 0.09 -17.51
C ILE A 9 5.37 0.59 -17.98
N ALA A 10 5.29 1.16 -19.19
CA ALA A 10 4.03 1.59 -19.78
C ALA A 10 3.06 0.42 -20.01
N ALA A 11 3.55 -0.73 -20.47
CA ALA A 11 2.76 -1.94 -20.65
C ALA A 11 2.22 -2.48 -19.32
N GLU A 12 3.06 -2.52 -18.27
CA GLU A 12 2.63 -2.93 -16.93
C GLU A 12 1.54 -2.01 -16.38
N LEU A 13 1.75 -0.69 -16.45
CA LEU A 13 0.74 0.29 -16.02
C LEU A 13 -0.60 0.10 -16.77
N GLY A 14 -0.54 -0.08 -18.10
CA GLY A 14 -1.71 -0.34 -18.92
C GLY A 14 -2.41 -1.66 -18.57
N GLY A 15 -1.66 -2.72 -18.32
CA GLY A 15 -2.19 -4.02 -17.88
C GLY A 15 -2.93 -3.96 -16.54
N HIS A 16 -2.55 -3.02 -15.67
CA HIS A 16 -3.23 -2.73 -14.40
C HIS A 16 -4.32 -1.65 -14.51
N GLY A 17 -4.74 -1.29 -15.72
CA GLY A 17 -5.80 -0.31 -15.98
C GLY A 17 -5.42 1.11 -15.57
N LYS A 18 -4.13 1.42 -15.44
CA LYS A 18 -3.66 2.78 -15.18
C LYS A 18 -3.55 3.54 -16.50
N PRO A 19 -4.12 4.76 -16.60
CA PRO A 19 -4.01 5.53 -17.83
C PRO A 19 -2.55 5.89 -18.08
N VAL A 20 -2.12 5.75 -19.33
CA VAL A 20 -0.76 6.02 -19.76
C VAL A 20 -0.79 7.09 -20.84
N GLN A 21 -0.02 8.15 -20.63
CA GLN A 21 0.20 9.22 -21.59
C GLN A 21 1.70 9.34 -21.84
N TRP A 22 2.06 9.53 -23.10
CA TRP A 22 3.43 9.81 -23.50
C TRP A 22 3.61 11.30 -23.70
N GLN A 23 4.73 11.84 -23.23
CA GLN A 23 5.18 13.20 -23.47
C GLN A 23 6.59 13.17 -24.06
N ASP A 24 6.77 13.85 -25.20
CA ASP A 24 8.06 14.04 -25.87
C ASP A 24 8.82 12.73 -26.18
N GLY A 25 8.12 11.59 -26.28
CA GLY A 25 8.69 10.26 -26.56
C GLY A 25 9.50 9.62 -25.43
N ASN A 26 10.06 10.43 -24.53
CA ASN A 26 10.96 9.99 -23.45
C ASN A 26 10.35 10.12 -22.05
N THR A 27 9.11 10.59 -21.95
CA THR A 27 8.42 10.78 -20.68
C THR A 27 7.09 10.03 -20.67
N LEU A 28 6.89 9.24 -19.62
CA LEU A 28 5.68 8.50 -19.34
C LEU A 28 4.94 9.18 -18.18
N ILE A 29 3.65 9.48 -18.36
CA ILE A 29 2.80 10.11 -17.35
C ILE A 29 1.57 9.24 -17.11
N SER A 30 1.28 8.98 -15.84
CA SER A 30 0.04 8.33 -15.39
C SER A 30 -0.60 9.16 -14.29
N ARG A 31 -1.87 9.54 -14.47
CA ARG A 31 -2.64 10.32 -13.49
C ARG A 31 -3.86 9.53 -13.03
N ALA A 32 -4.02 9.42 -11.72
CA ALA A 32 -5.17 8.79 -11.08
C ALA A 32 -5.75 9.71 -10.01
N PRO A 33 -6.99 9.48 -9.53
CA PRO A 33 -7.61 10.32 -8.49
C PRO A 33 -6.79 10.43 -7.19
N PHE A 34 -5.95 9.45 -6.90
CA PHE A 34 -5.10 9.40 -5.70
C PHE A 34 -3.67 9.90 -5.92
N GLY A 35 -3.32 10.35 -7.14
CA GLY A 35 -2.05 11.01 -7.42
C GLY A 35 -1.50 10.74 -8.83
N ALA A 36 -0.26 11.17 -9.05
CA ALA A 36 0.39 11.11 -10.36
C ALA A 36 1.77 10.45 -10.27
N LEU A 37 2.10 9.73 -11.35
CA LEU A 37 3.41 9.14 -11.63
C LEU A 37 3.92 9.75 -12.93
N GLN A 38 5.17 10.18 -12.92
CA GLN A 38 5.92 10.55 -14.11
C GLN A 38 7.25 9.80 -14.10
N VAL A 39 7.63 9.22 -15.24
CA VAL A 39 8.92 8.55 -15.44
C VAL A 39 9.58 9.14 -16.67
N HIS A 40 10.84 9.51 -16.56
CA HIS A 40 11.65 10.08 -17.62
C HIS A 40 12.89 9.23 -17.85
N VAL A 41 13.23 8.99 -19.12
CA VAL A 41 14.47 8.31 -19.50
C VAL A 41 15.61 9.31 -19.57
N GLU A 42 16.66 9.04 -18.80
CA GLU A 42 17.92 9.77 -18.81
C GLU A 42 19.00 8.94 -19.53
N ALA A 43 20.14 9.57 -19.84
CA ALA A 43 21.25 8.90 -20.52
C ALA A 43 21.76 7.64 -19.79
N GLU A 44 21.75 7.66 -18.45
CA GLU A 44 22.29 6.57 -17.62
C GLU A 44 21.21 5.82 -16.82
N GLY A 45 19.93 6.16 -16.97
CA GLY A 45 18.91 5.60 -16.08
C GLY A 45 17.50 6.14 -16.28
N LEU A 46 16.74 6.11 -15.18
CA LEU A 46 15.36 6.59 -15.13
C LEU A 46 15.23 7.54 -13.95
N THR A 47 14.62 8.70 -14.20
CA THR A 47 14.15 9.59 -13.14
C THR A 47 12.65 9.41 -12.99
N MET A 48 12.14 9.38 -11.76
CA MET A 48 10.71 9.29 -11.49
C MET A 48 10.25 10.39 -10.55
N ARG A 49 9.01 10.84 -10.74
CA ARG A 49 8.32 11.77 -9.86
C ARG A 49 6.97 11.19 -9.46
N LEU A 50 6.74 11.15 -8.15
CA LEU A 50 5.47 10.74 -7.55
C LEU A 50 4.87 11.93 -6.81
N GLU A 51 3.59 12.19 -7.05
CA GLU A 51 2.85 13.25 -6.39
C GLU A 51 1.52 12.71 -5.87
N ALA A 52 1.17 13.06 -4.64
CA ALA A 52 -0.08 12.65 -4.02
C ALA A 52 -0.58 13.73 -3.04
N GLY A 53 -1.88 13.71 -2.74
CA GLY A 53 -2.50 14.67 -1.82
C GLY A 53 -2.26 14.36 -0.34
N THR A 54 -1.88 13.13 0.00
CA THR A 54 -1.61 12.69 1.37
C THR A 54 -0.41 11.75 1.44
N GLU A 55 0.20 11.63 2.63
CA GLU A 55 1.33 10.71 2.85
C GLU A 55 0.94 9.24 2.59
N ALA A 56 -0.27 8.83 2.98
CA ALA A 56 -0.79 7.48 2.70
C ALA A 56 -0.90 7.18 1.20
N GLN A 57 -1.36 8.14 0.40
CA GLN A 57 -1.44 8.00 -1.05
C GLN A 57 -0.05 8.00 -1.70
N LEU A 58 0.89 8.81 -1.21
CA LEU A 58 2.27 8.81 -1.71
C LEU A 58 2.95 7.46 -1.44
N GLN A 59 2.71 6.88 -0.27
CA GLN A 59 3.20 5.55 0.09
C GLN A 59 2.66 4.48 -0.86
N MET A 60 1.34 4.49 -1.09
CA MET A 60 0.68 3.59 -2.03
C MET A 60 1.23 3.71 -3.46
N LEU A 61 1.52 4.93 -3.92
CA LEU A 61 2.16 5.15 -5.22
C LEU A 61 3.58 4.60 -5.28
N ARG A 62 4.39 4.77 -4.24
CA ARG A 62 5.74 4.18 -4.17
C ARG A 62 5.68 2.65 -4.28
N GLU A 63 4.82 2.02 -3.48
CA GLU A 63 4.66 0.57 -3.50
C GLU A 63 4.16 0.05 -4.85
N SER A 64 3.18 0.74 -5.45
CA SER A 64 2.66 0.39 -6.77
C SER A 64 3.72 0.52 -7.85
N PHE A 65 4.51 1.59 -7.81
CA PHE A 65 5.57 1.82 -8.78
C PHE A 65 6.67 0.76 -8.66
N LEU A 66 7.13 0.43 -7.45
CA LEU A 66 8.10 -0.65 -7.24
C LEU A 66 7.57 -1.98 -7.76
N HIS A 67 6.28 -2.26 -7.56
CA HIS A 67 5.64 -3.45 -8.12
C HIS A 67 5.69 -3.47 -9.66
N PHE A 68 5.33 -2.38 -10.33
CA PHE A 68 5.42 -2.31 -11.79
C PHE A 68 6.86 -2.40 -12.29
N LEU A 69 7.81 -1.80 -11.56
CA LEU A 69 9.22 -1.86 -11.89
C LEU A 69 9.78 -3.29 -11.76
N ASP A 70 9.38 -4.05 -10.73
CA ASP A 70 9.76 -5.45 -10.57
C ASP A 70 9.29 -6.32 -11.74
N HIS A 71 8.07 -6.08 -12.25
CA HIS A 71 7.52 -6.84 -13.37
C HIS A 71 8.11 -6.38 -14.72
N ALA A 72 8.41 -5.09 -14.83
CA ALA A 72 9.00 -4.52 -16.02
C ALA A 72 10.48 -4.87 -16.15
N VAL A 73 11.28 -4.89 -15.08
CA VAL A 73 12.71 -5.25 -15.12
C VAL A 73 13.14 -5.88 -13.79
N ASP A 74 13.55 -7.14 -13.84
CA ASP A 74 14.02 -7.88 -12.67
C ASP A 74 15.19 -7.16 -11.97
N GLY A 75 15.09 -7.02 -10.64
CA GLY A 75 16.20 -6.57 -9.79
C GLY A 75 16.48 -5.06 -9.79
N VAL A 76 15.70 -4.25 -10.51
CA VAL A 76 15.91 -2.77 -10.56
C VAL A 76 15.24 -2.05 -9.39
N SER A 77 14.16 -2.59 -8.83
CA SER A 77 13.46 -1.96 -7.70
C SER A 77 14.34 -1.75 -6.46
N GLY A 78 15.28 -2.67 -6.20
CA GLY A 78 16.24 -2.58 -5.09
C GLY A 78 17.31 -1.50 -5.28
N GLN A 79 17.44 -0.94 -6.48
CA GLN A 79 18.41 0.12 -6.80
C GLN A 79 17.76 1.52 -6.76
N VAL A 80 16.46 1.61 -6.48
CA VAL A 80 15.74 2.89 -6.46
C VAL A 80 16.19 3.73 -5.26
N VAL A 81 16.74 4.90 -5.55
CA VAL A 81 17.11 5.90 -4.54
C VAL A 81 15.99 6.93 -4.42
N TRP A 82 15.32 6.95 -3.27
CA TRP A 82 14.23 7.90 -3.01
C TRP A 82 14.75 9.25 -2.50
N SER A 83 14.25 10.34 -3.07
CA SER A 83 14.47 11.71 -2.61
C SER A 83 13.12 12.43 -2.35
N GLY A 84 13.16 13.65 -1.81
CA GLY A 84 11.94 14.40 -1.45
C GLY A 84 11.32 13.99 -0.11
N HIS A 85 10.00 13.77 -0.09
CA HIS A 85 9.24 13.50 1.14
C HIS A 85 9.87 12.37 1.97
N ARG A 86 10.13 12.69 3.23
CA ARG A 86 10.61 11.74 4.23
C ARG A 86 9.41 11.25 5.02
N PHE A 87 9.07 9.97 4.84
CA PHE A 87 8.13 9.31 5.72
C PHE A 87 8.69 9.36 7.14
N ARG A 88 7.84 9.65 8.10
CA ARG A 88 8.24 9.52 9.50
C ARG A 88 8.61 8.06 9.75
N LEU A 89 9.61 7.81 10.61
CA LEU A 89 9.94 6.47 11.11
C LEU A 89 8.88 6.01 12.10
N THR A 90 7.64 5.94 11.62
CA THR A 90 6.46 5.46 12.32
C THR A 90 5.93 4.26 11.55
N THR A 91 4.98 3.54 12.14
CA THR A 91 4.26 2.51 11.38
C THR A 91 3.66 3.11 10.10
N PRO A 92 3.66 2.38 8.98
CA PRO A 92 3.10 2.85 7.72
C PRO A 92 1.71 3.48 7.90
N PRO A 93 1.34 4.51 7.11
CA PRO A 93 0.02 5.14 7.22
C PRO A 93 -1.14 4.16 7.01
N ASN A 94 -0.92 3.09 6.23
CA ASN A 94 -1.85 1.99 5.96
C ASN A 94 -1.76 0.83 6.97
N PHE A 95 -0.93 0.95 8.01
CA PHE A 95 -0.83 -0.01 9.11
C PHE A 95 -1.58 0.51 10.34
N ARG A 96 -2.39 -0.37 10.96
CA ARG A 96 -3.02 -0.11 12.25
C ARG A 96 -2.86 -1.32 13.15
N LEU A 97 -2.40 -1.09 14.38
CA LEU A 97 -2.49 -2.08 15.43
C LEU A 97 -3.93 -2.08 15.97
N VAL A 98 -4.56 -3.25 15.97
CA VAL A 98 -5.94 -3.42 16.42
C VAL A 98 -6.02 -4.53 17.45
N THR A 99 -6.94 -4.39 18.39
CA THR A 99 -7.28 -5.40 19.40
C THR A 99 -8.58 -6.09 19.02
N VAL A 100 -8.61 -7.41 19.04
CA VAL A 100 -9.86 -8.17 18.90
C VAL A 100 -10.68 -8.00 20.17
N ARG A 101 -11.93 -7.54 20.02
CA ARG A 101 -12.89 -7.31 21.12
C ARG A 101 -13.92 -8.43 21.23
N GLY A 102 -14.14 -9.17 20.16
CA GLY A 102 -15.10 -10.26 20.12
C GLY A 102 -15.03 -11.02 18.80
N VAL A 103 -15.50 -12.26 18.84
CA VAL A 103 -15.62 -13.12 17.66
C VAL A 103 -16.97 -13.82 17.73
N ASP A 104 -17.82 -13.56 16.75
CA ASP A 104 -19.14 -14.16 16.66
C ASP A 104 -19.23 -15.06 15.43
N ARG A 105 -19.70 -16.28 15.61
CA ARG A 105 -19.99 -17.20 14.49
C ARG A 105 -21.39 -16.94 13.97
N SER A 106 -21.57 -15.83 13.26
CA SER A 106 -22.89 -15.44 12.73
C SER A 106 -23.40 -16.37 11.62
N PHE A 107 -22.51 -17.15 10.97
CA PHE A 107 -22.89 -18.13 9.95
C PHE A 107 -22.04 -19.41 10.07
N PRO A 108 -22.50 -20.57 9.57
CA PRO A 108 -21.81 -21.84 9.74
C PRO A 108 -20.34 -21.83 9.28
N SER A 109 -20.02 -21.11 8.22
CA SER A 109 -18.66 -21.06 7.66
C SER A 109 -17.99 -19.69 7.79
N TRP A 110 -18.56 -18.76 8.56
CA TRP A 110 -18.05 -17.40 8.68
C TRP A 110 -17.97 -16.93 10.12
N TYR A 111 -16.85 -16.30 10.45
CA TYR A 111 -16.66 -15.58 11.69
C TYR A 111 -16.73 -14.08 11.44
N ARG A 112 -17.49 -13.38 12.28
CA ARG A 112 -17.45 -11.94 12.39
C ARG A 112 -16.48 -11.60 13.52
N VAL A 113 -15.42 -10.89 13.20
CA VAL A 113 -14.41 -10.45 14.18
C VAL A 113 -14.62 -8.97 14.45
N HIS A 114 -14.87 -8.62 15.70
CA HIS A 114 -14.98 -7.24 16.17
C HIS A 114 -13.60 -6.76 16.58
N MET A 115 -13.10 -5.70 15.93
CA MET A 115 -11.77 -5.13 16.17
C MET A 115 -11.88 -3.67 16.59
N HIS A 116 -10.97 -3.25 17.47
CA HIS A 116 -10.84 -1.87 17.92
C HIS A 116 -9.39 -1.39 17.70
N GLY A 117 -9.22 -0.20 17.17
CA GLY A 117 -7.94 0.47 17.02
C GLY A 117 -8.12 1.98 17.02
N GLU A 118 -7.02 2.70 17.14
CA GLU A 118 -7.01 4.16 16.99
C GLU A 118 -7.13 4.55 15.51
N ASP A 119 -7.80 5.68 15.23
CA ASP A 119 -7.92 6.25 13.88
C ASP A 119 -8.39 5.24 12.81
N MET A 120 -9.53 4.58 13.07
CA MET A 120 -10.12 3.59 12.15
C MET A 120 -11.04 4.20 11.08
N ALA A 121 -11.27 5.53 11.13
CA ALA A 121 -12.16 6.22 10.21
C ALA A 121 -11.82 6.00 8.72
N PRO A 122 -10.54 5.92 8.29
CA PRO A 122 -10.18 5.62 6.91
C PRO A 122 -10.63 4.22 6.45
N TYR A 123 -10.74 3.24 7.35
CA TYR A 123 -11.01 1.83 7.00
C TYR A 123 -12.50 1.49 6.97
N GLY A 124 -13.37 2.40 7.41
CA GLY A 124 -14.82 2.21 7.45
C GLY A 124 -15.56 2.56 6.16
N ARG A 125 -14.84 2.99 5.11
CA ARG A 125 -15.44 3.48 3.85
C ARG A 125 -15.17 2.51 2.70
N ASP A 126 -16.08 2.47 1.73
CA ASP A 126 -15.90 1.90 0.38
C ASP A 126 -15.55 0.41 0.25
N GLY A 127 -15.90 -0.45 1.21
CA GLY A 127 -15.76 -1.91 1.06
C GLY A 127 -14.30 -2.33 0.84
N MET A 128 -13.46 -2.10 1.84
CA MET A 128 -12.01 -2.25 1.71
C MET A 128 -11.53 -3.71 1.88
N HIS A 129 -10.60 -4.13 1.03
CA HIS A 129 -9.75 -5.30 1.28
C HIS A 129 -8.58 -4.88 2.16
N PHE A 130 -8.39 -5.59 3.28
CA PHE A 130 -7.20 -5.42 4.12
C PHE A 130 -6.48 -6.75 4.30
N ARG A 131 -5.24 -6.67 4.77
CA ARG A 131 -4.42 -7.83 5.12
C ARG A 131 -4.22 -7.85 6.62
N LEU A 132 -4.41 -9.02 7.21
CA LEU A 132 -4.05 -9.26 8.61
C LEU A 132 -2.61 -9.75 8.66
N LEU A 133 -1.84 -9.12 9.53
CA LEU A 133 -0.50 -9.50 9.91
C LEU A 133 -0.59 -10.18 11.27
N LEU A 134 -0.51 -11.51 11.28
CA LEU A 134 -0.59 -12.30 12.50
C LEU A 134 0.80 -12.88 12.84
N PRO A 135 1.34 -12.60 14.03
CA PRO A 135 2.57 -13.26 14.46
C PRO A 135 2.34 -14.77 14.64
N PRO A 136 3.38 -15.60 14.47
CA PRO A 136 3.37 -16.98 14.91
C PRO A 136 3.02 -17.07 16.41
N GLU A 137 2.38 -18.16 16.79
CA GLU A 137 2.00 -18.40 18.18
C GLU A 137 3.23 -18.34 19.11
N GLY A 138 3.06 -17.70 20.27
CA GLY A 138 4.11 -17.57 21.28
C GLY A 138 5.23 -16.56 20.94
N ARG A 139 5.12 -15.81 19.84
CA ARG A 139 6.16 -14.86 19.42
C ARG A 139 5.74 -13.40 19.60
N VAL A 140 6.67 -12.58 20.10
CA VAL A 140 6.51 -11.12 20.10
C VAL A 140 6.54 -10.63 18.64
N PRO A 141 5.50 -9.91 18.18
CA PRO A 141 5.43 -9.44 16.80
C PRO A 141 6.49 -8.37 16.52
N ASP A 142 7.16 -8.51 15.37
CA ASP A 142 8.04 -7.48 14.81
C ASP A 142 7.25 -6.69 13.75
N TRP A 143 6.80 -5.50 14.12
CA TRP A 143 5.91 -4.70 13.27
C TRP A 143 6.70 -3.93 12.21
N PRO A 144 6.12 -3.70 11.01
CA PRO A 144 6.78 -2.87 10.01
C PRO A 144 6.94 -1.44 10.54
N ILE A 145 8.19 -1.01 10.71
CA ILE A 145 8.56 0.38 11.02
C ILE A 145 9.08 1.04 9.74
N GLY A 146 8.56 2.22 9.42
CA GLY A 146 8.92 2.95 8.20
C GLY A 146 8.14 2.51 6.95
N ALA A 147 8.35 3.25 5.87
CA ALA A 147 7.67 3.08 4.58
C ALA A 147 8.00 1.77 3.85
N ASP A 148 8.99 0.99 4.29
CA ASP A 148 9.42 -0.19 3.54
C ASP A 148 8.89 -1.48 4.20
N VAL A 149 7.63 -1.80 3.89
CA VAL A 149 6.99 -3.07 4.31
C VAL A 149 7.69 -4.30 3.70
N ARG A 150 8.59 -4.11 2.72
CA ARG A 150 9.34 -5.21 2.09
C ARG A 150 10.59 -5.61 2.88
N GLN A 151 11.22 -4.70 3.63
CA GLN A 151 12.49 -4.98 4.33
C GLN A 151 12.38 -5.57 5.75
N SER A 152 11.20 -5.59 6.37
CA SER A 152 11.03 -6.24 7.69
C SER A 152 10.89 -7.77 7.60
N VAL A 153 10.97 -8.37 6.40
CA VAL A 153 10.97 -9.84 6.23
C VAL A 153 12.41 -10.36 6.22
N GLY A 154 13.11 -10.15 7.34
CA GLY A 154 14.36 -10.82 7.65
C GLY A 154 14.22 -11.56 8.97
N ALA A 155 14.11 -12.90 8.90
CA ALA A 155 14.16 -13.83 10.04
C ALA A 155 13.01 -13.80 11.08
N GLY A 156 11.73 -13.92 10.66
CA GLY A 156 10.68 -14.20 11.66
C GLY A 156 9.21 -14.37 11.25
N SER A 157 8.95 -14.54 9.95
CA SER A 157 7.65 -14.76 9.29
C SER A 157 6.36 -14.44 10.07
N ILE A 158 5.87 -13.22 9.91
CA ILE A 158 4.45 -12.89 10.11
C ILE A 158 3.63 -13.55 8.98
N SER A 159 2.57 -14.28 9.33
CA SER A 159 1.68 -14.89 8.34
C SER A 159 0.77 -13.83 7.72
N ARG A 160 0.81 -13.70 6.39
CA ARG A 160 -0.08 -12.82 5.63
C ARG A 160 -1.40 -13.54 5.33
N ARG A 161 -2.53 -13.00 5.79
CA ARG A 161 -3.86 -13.46 5.37
C ARG A 161 -4.65 -12.30 4.76
N SER A 162 -5.12 -12.51 3.53
CA SER A 162 -6.04 -11.57 2.89
C SER A 162 -7.45 -11.82 3.43
N SER A 163 -8.20 -10.76 3.71
CA SER A 163 -9.58 -10.86 4.14
C SER A 163 -10.44 -9.82 3.42
N THR A 164 -11.69 -10.18 3.15
CA THR A 164 -12.69 -9.29 2.56
C THR A 164 -13.60 -8.80 3.67
N THR A 165 -13.80 -7.48 3.75
CA THR A 165 -14.67 -6.87 4.76
C THR A 165 -16.08 -6.73 4.22
N THR A 166 -17.07 -7.24 4.94
CA THR A 166 -18.47 -6.82 4.81
C THR A 166 -18.80 -5.97 6.04
N ALA A 167 -18.59 -4.66 5.97
CA ALA A 167 -18.86 -3.77 7.11
C ALA A 167 -20.29 -3.23 7.10
N ALA A 168 -20.98 -3.35 8.24
CA ALA A 168 -22.06 -2.46 8.65
C ALA A 168 -21.55 -1.67 9.86
N THR A 169 -21.43 -0.35 9.70
CA THR A 169 -21.02 0.57 10.78
C THR A 169 -22.25 0.92 11.62
N SER A 170 -22.27 0.55 12.91
CA SER A 170 -23.19 1.15 13.88
C SER A 170 -22.43 2.18 14.71
N LEU A 171 -22.71 3.46 14.46
CA LEU A 171 -22.33 4.57 15.32
C LEU A 171 -23.28 4.62 16.51
N HIS A 172 -22.85 4.15 17.68
CA HIS A 172 -23.52 4.51 18.93
C HIS A 172 -22.91 5.81 19.44
N GLY A 173 -23.58 6.93 19.12
CA GLY A 173 -23.35 8.20 19.81
C GLY A 173 -23.85 8.07 21.25
N SER A 174 -22.94 8.15 22.23
CA SER A 174 -23.35 8.28 23.63
C SER A 174 -23.86 9.70 23.86
N SER A 175 -25.18 9.82 24.04
CA SER A 175 -25.83 11.01 24.57
C SER A 175 -25.40 11.19 26.04
N ALA A 176 -24.56 12.18 26.32
CA ALA A 176 -24.39 12.69 27.67
C ALA A 176 -25.61 13.58 27.98
N ARG A 177 -26.53 13.06 28.79
CA ARG A 177 -27.56 13.86 29.47
C ARG A 177 -26.87 14.82 30.45
N ARG A 178 -27.32 16.06 30.47
CA ARG A 178 -27.33 16.91 31.67
C ARG A 178 -28.71 17.53 31.79
#